data_AF-A0A7C1B9T7-F1
#
_entry.id   AF-A0A7C1B9T7-F1
#
_cell.length_a   1.000
_cell.length_b   1.000
_cell.length_c   1.000
_cell.angle_alpha   90.00
_cell.angle_beta   90.00
_cell.angle_gamma   90.00
#
_symmetry.space_group_name_H-M   'P 1'
#
loop_
_entity.id
_entity.type
_entity.pdbx_description
1 polymer ?
#
loop_
_entity_poly.entity_id
_entity_poly.type
_entity_poly.pdbx_seq_one_letter_code
_entity_poly.pdbx_strand_id
1 'polypeptide(L)'
;MFQWLFSFFSSDLAIDLGTANSLVYMKNRGIVLSEPSIVAIQNDTRKVLAVGKKARRMVGRTPENILAIRPLRDGVISDFEVTEKMLRHFIGMAHGGGAISRPFIRPRIIVAVPSGITQVERKAVIESATKAGAAEVYLVEEPMAAAIGAGLPIEEPMGNMIVDIGGGTTEVAVISLAGMVFKQSLRLGGDKMDDNIQQYIKRKHNLLIGQRMAEYVKIQVGSAYPLQKTLSVEIQGRDIIRGVPKR
;
A
#
# COMPACT_ATOMS: atom_id res chain seq x y z
N MET A 1 -36.21 -5.00 12.26
CA MET A 1 -37.20 -4.11 11.63
C MET A 1 -36.65 -2.73 11.23
N PHE A 2 -35.51 -2.24 11.80
CA PHE A 2 -34.92 -0.93 11.46
C PHE A 2 -33.70 -0.94 10.53
N GLN A 3 -33.17 -2.10 10.10
CA GLN A 3 -31.97 -2.16 9.24
C GLN A 3 -32.18 -1.68 7.79
N TRP A 4 -33.41 -1.76 7.26
CA TRP A 4 -33.68 -1.47 5.86
C TRP A 4 -33.68 0.04 5.53
N LEU A 5 -34.12 0.89 6.47
CA LEU A 5 -34.15 2.35 6.29
C LEU A 5 -32.76 3.01 6.28
N PHE A 6 -31.73 2.36 6.84
CA PHE A 6 -30.34 2.82 6.75
C PHE A 6 -29.60 2.28 5.51
N SER A 7 -30.19 1.34 4.77
CA SER A 7 -29.52 0.68 3.64
C SER A 7 -29.37 1.57 2.40
N PHE A 8 -30.10 2.69 2.32
CA PHE A 8 -30.04 3.62 1.18
C PHE A 8 -28.83 4.56 1.17
N PHE A 9 -28.04 4.62 2.26
CA PHE A 9 -26.74 5.28 2.30
C PHE A 9 -25.66 4.23 2.60
N SER A 10 -25.32 3.38 1.63
CA SER A 10 -24.31 2.34 1.87
C SER A 10 -22.96 2.97 2.18
N SER A 11 -22.50 2.77 3.42
CA SER A 11 -21.16 3.09 3.92
C SER A 11 -20.14 2.00 3.60
N ASP A 12 -20.53 0.97 2.85
CA ASP A 12 -19.67 -0.17 2.52
C ASP A 12 -18.39 0.29 1.81
N LEU A 13 -17.25 -0.21 2.28
CA LEU A 13 -15.94 0.13 1.77
C LEU A 13 -15.25 -1.10 1.18
N ALA A 14 -14.42 -0.87 0.16
CA ALA A 14 -13.35 -1.78 -0.21
C ALA A 14 -12.01 -1.07 -0.01
N ILE A 15 -11.05 -1.76 0.60
CA ILE A 15 -9.74 -1.22 0.92
C ILE A 15 -8.67 -2.09 0.25
N ASP A 16 -7.87 -1.47 -0.59
CA ASP A 16 -6.59 -2.02 -1.02
C ASP A 16 -5.54 -1.55 0.00
N LEU A 17 -5.02 -2.50 0.78
CA LEU A 17 -4.06 -2.26 1.85
C LEU A 17 -2.63 -2.48 1.33
N GLY A 18 -2.26 -1.73 0.28
CA GLY A 18 -0.98 -1.91 -0.38
C GLY A 18 0.22 -1.46 0.45
N THR A 19 1.37 -2.10 0.22
CA THR A 19 2.63 -1.83 0.93
C THR A 19 3.15 -0.39 0.71
N ALA A 20 2.86 0.21 -0.45
CA ALA A 20 3.29 1.57 -0.80
C ALA A 20 2.17 2.60 -0.70
N ASN A 21 0.98 2.27 -1.21
CA ASN A 21 -0.21 3.12 -1.20
C ASN A 21 -1.42 2.29 -0.77
N SER A 22 -2.35 2.95 -0.10
CA SER A 22 -3.66 2.39 0.23
C SER A 22 -4.74 3.15 -0.55
N LEU A 23 -5.71 2.41 -1.07
CA LEU A 23 -6.87 2.98 -1.74
C LEU A 23 -8.15 2.59 -0.99
N VAL A 24 -9.10 3.51 -0.92
CA VAL A 24 -10.43 3.23 -0.40
C VAL A 24 -11.46 3.53 -1.48
N TYR A 25 -12.23 2.49 -1.82
CA TYR A 25 -13.41 2.58 -2.65
C TYR A 25 -14.65 2.60 -1.76
N MET A 26 -15.59 3.48 -2.04
CA MET A 26 -16.89 3.51 -1.38
C MET A 26 -17.96 3.11 -2.39
N LYS A 27 -18.83 2.19 -1.97
CA LYS A 27 -19.95 1.73 -2.81
C LYS A 27 -20.76 2.92 -3.31
N ASN A 28 -21.03 2.95 -4.62
CA ASN A 28 -21.73 4.01 -5.35
C ASN A 28 -21.01 5.37 -5.41
N ARG A 29 -19.76 5.49 -4.95
CA ARG A 29 -18.96 6.72 -5.06
C ARG A 29 -17.63 6.56 -5.77
N GLY A 30 -17.16 5.34 -5.98
CA GLY A 30 -15.86 5.10 -6.59
C GLY A 30 -14.71 5.17 -5.58
N ILE A 31 -13.50 5.41 -6.09
CA ILE A 31 -12.32 5.63 -5.26
C ILE A 31 -12.43 7.00 -4.57
N VAL A 32 -12.56 6.99 -3.26
CA VAL A 32 -12.70 8.20 -2.42
C VAL A 32 -11.39 8.59 -1.73
N LEU A 33 -10.41 7.70 -1.70
CA LEU A 33 -9.12 7.91 -1.05
C LEU A 33 -8.01 7.19 -1.82
N SER A 34 -6.88 7.89 -2.03
CA SER A 34 -5.62 7.32 -2.51
C SER A 34 -4.48 8.02 -1.78
N GLU A 35 -3.88 7.32 -0.82
CA GLU A 35 -2.87 7.86 0.09
C GLU A 35 -1.70 6.88 0.26
N PRO A 36 -0.47 7.38 0.43
CA PRO A 36 0.67 6.54 0.81
C PRO A 36 0.43 5.77 2.11
N SER A 37 0.87 4.53 2.18
CA SER A 37 0.76 3.66 3.37
C SER A 37 1.84 3.99 4.40
N ILE A 38 1.79 5.21 4.95
CA ILE A 38 2.78 5.73 5.88
C ILE A 38 2.12 6.56 6.98
N VAL A 39 2.65 6.42 8.20
CA VAL A 39 2.15 7.09 9.40
C VAL A 39 3.32 7.77 10.11
N ALA A 40 3.16 9.05 10.46
CA ALA A 40 4.09 9.75 11.33
C ALA A 40 3.57 9.68 12.76
N ILE A 41 4.38 9.16 13.68
CA ILE A 41 4.06 9.03 15.09
C ILE A 41 5.08 9.75 15.97
N GLN A 42 4.65 10.18 17.15
CA GLN A 42 5.55 10.57 18.22
C GLN A 42 6.17 9.30 18.84
N ASN A 43 7.49 9.25 19.00
CA ASN A 43 8.21 8.04 19.38
C ASN A 43 7.87 7.54 20.80
N ASP A 44 7.75 8.47 21.75
CA ASP A 44 7.45 8.23 23.17
C ASP A 44 6.01 7.76 23.40
N THR A 45 5.03 8.43 22.80
CA THR A 45 3.60 8.21 23.08
C THR A 45 2.91 7.33 22.03
N ARG A 46 3.59 6.98 20.93
CA ARG A 46 3.00 6.36 19.73
C ARG A 46 1.80 7.13 19.16
N LYS A 47 1.64 8.42 19.52
CA LYS A 47 0.53 9.26 19.05
C LYS A 47 0.69 9.55 17.57
N VAL A 48 -0.36 9.34 16.80
CA VAL A 48 -0.37 9.67 15.36
C VAL A 48 -0.40 11.17 15.18
N LEU A 49 0.59 11.68 14.45
CA LEU A 49 0.74 13.08 14.08
C LEU A 49 0.22 13.33 12.67
N ALA A 50 0.46 12.40 11.75
CA ALA A 50 -0.02 12.46 10.38
C ALA A 50 -0.13 11.06 9.76
N VAL A 51 -0.94 10.94 8.72
CA VAL A 51 -1.10 9.73 7.89
C VAL A 51 -1.04 10.15 6.41
N GLY A 52 -0.61 9.25 5.52
CA GLY A 52 -0.67 9.47 4.08
C GLY A 52 0.34 10.49 3.58
N LYS A 53 -0.07 11.34 2.63
CA LYS A 53 0.76 12.38 2.00
C LYS A 53 1.35 13.33 3.04
N LYS A 54 0.61 13.63 4.11
CA LYS A 54 1.12 14.48 5.21
C LYS A 54 2.32 13.82 5.90
N ALA A 55 2.20 12.55 6.26
CA ALA A 55 3.31 11.78 6.83
C ALA A 55 4.46 11.57 5.83
N ARG A 56 4.18 11.31 4.55
CA ARG A 56 5.21 11.17 3.50
C ARG A 56 6.07 12.43 3.36
N ARG A 57 5.48 13.64 3.49
CA ARG A 57 6.23 14.91 3.45
C ARG A 57 7.18 15.12 4.63
N MET A 58 6.93 14.42 5.74
CA MET A 58 7.73 14.52 6.96
C MET A 58 9.00 13.65 6.91
N VAL A 59 9.04 12.64 6.05
CA VAL A 59 10.19 11.71 5.93
C VAL A 59 11.49 12.47 5.64
N GLY A 60 12.49 12.26 6.49
CA GLY A 60 13.81 12.90 6.39
C GLY A 60 13.83 14.40 6.72
N ARG A 61 12.73 14.94 7.26
CA ARG A 61 12.58 16.35 7.65
C ARG A 61 12.07 16.51 9.09
N THR A 62 11.95 15.41 9.82
CA THR A 62 11.44 15.38 11.19
C THR A 62 12.56 15.45 12.23
N PRO A 63 12.29 16.05 13.40
CA PRO A 63 13.13 15.87 14.59
C PRO A 63 13.21 14.38 14.99
N GLU A 64 14.22 14.01 15.78
CA GLU A 64 14.48 12.62 16.19
C GLU A 64 13.31 11.96 16.94
N ASN A 65 12.45 12.73 17.60
CA ASN A 65 11.31 12.22 18.35
C ASN A 65 10.07 11.90 17.49
N ILE A 66 10.13 12.11 16.16
CA ILE A 66 9.04 11.74 15.24
C ILE A 66 9.53 10.66 14.29
N LEU A 67 8.83 9.53 14.31
CA LEU A 67 9.09 8.39 13.44
C LEU A 67 8.06 8.32 12.32
N ALA A 68 8.53 8.15 11.09
CA ALA A 68 7.69 7.81 9.95
C ALA A 68 7.76 6.30 9.70
N ILE A 69 6.63 5.62 9.86
CA ILE A 69 6.51 4.16 9.81
C ILE A 69 5.64 3.77 8.61
N ARG A 70 6.13 2.82 7.80
CA ARG A 70 5.29 2.05 6.86
C ARG A 70 4.82 0.80 7.61
N PRO A 71 3.55 0.72 8.03
CA PRO A 71 3.09 -0.35 8.90
C PRO A 71 2.80 -1.67 8.15
N LEU A 72 2.95 -1.63 6.82
CA LEU A 72 2.84 -2.74 5.90
C LEU A 72 4.19 -2.94 5.23
N ARG A 73 4.63 -4.20 5.12
CA ARG A 73 5.86 -4.58 4.44
C ARG A 73 5.66 -5.92 3.75
N ASP A 74 6.11 -6.05 2.51
CA ASP A 74 5.99 -7.28 1.72
C ASP A 74 4.56 -7.86 1.72
N GLY A 75 3.55 -6.98 1.63
CA GLY A 75 2.13 -7.37 1.60
C GLY A 75 1.53 -7.74 2.97
N VAL A 76 2.30 -7.65 4.05
CA VAL A 76 1.87 -8.09 5.39
C VAL A 76 1.92 -6.97 6.42
N ILE A 77 1.10 -7.08 7.46
CA ILE A 77 1.08 -6.13 8.59
C ILE A 77 2.33 -6.36 9.45
N SER A 78 3.23 -5.37 9.47
CA SER A 78 4.43 -5.39 10.32
C SER A 78 4.26 -4.66 11.64
N ASP A 79 3.31 -3.72 11.72
CA ASP A 79 2.93 -3.03 12.96
C ASP A 79 1.40 -2.93 13.05
N PHE A 80 0.80 -3.76 13.91
CA PHE A 80 -0.65 -3.88 14.09
C PHE A 80 -1.29 -2.61 14.63
N GLU A 81 -0.65 -1.98 15.62
CA GLU A 81 -1.17 -0.78 16.28
C GLU A 81 -1.18 0.40 15.31
N VAL A 82 -0.08 0.57 14.57
CA VAL A 82 0.02 1.63 13.56
C VAL A 82 -0.92 1.37 12.39
N THR A 83 -1.10 0.11 11.96
CA THR A 83 -2.07 -0.26 10.91
C THR A 83 -3.50 0.04 11.34
N GLU A 84 -3.90 -0.31 12.56
CA GLU A 84 -5.22 0.01 13.10
C GLU A 84 -5.48 1.52 13.07
N LYS A 85 -4.53 2.33 13.56
CA LYS A 85 -4.67 3.79 13.58
C LYS A 85 -4.74 4.37 12.15
N MET A 86 -3.97 3.81 11.21
CA MET A 86 -4.00 4.19 9.80
C MET A 86 -5.37 3.87 9.17
N LEU A 87 -5.87 2.65 9.35
CA LEU A 87 -7.18 2.22 8.87
C LEU A 87 -8.30 3.07 9.46
N ARG A 88 -8.27 3.33 10.77
CA ARG A 88 -9.25 4.21 11.44
C ARG A 88 -9.26 5.59 10.82
N HIS A 89 -8.09 6.14 10.50
CA HIS A 89 -7.97 7.42 9.81
C HIS A 89 -8.55 7.39 8.40
N PHE A 90 -8.23 6.36 7.60
CA PHE A 90 -8.75 6.21 6.23
C PHE A 90 -10.27 5.99 6.19
N ILE A 91 -10.82 5.16 7.08
CA ILE A 91 -12.27 4.95 7.21
C ILE A 91 -12.97 6.26 7.59
N GLY A 92 -12.40 7.04 8.52
CA GLY A 92 -12.92 8.35 8.89
C GLY A 92 -12.96 9.31 7.71
N MET A 93 -11.83 9.45 7.00
CA MET A 93 -11.73 10.33 5.83
C MET A 93 -12.70 9.93 4.71
N ALA A 94 -12.85 8.63 4.43
CA ALA A 94 -13.78 8.14 3.41
C ALA A 94 -15.24 8.58 3.68
N HIS A 95 -15.63 8.69 4.95
CA HIS A 95 -16.99 9.10 5.36
C HIS A 95 -17.20 10.62 5.46
N GLY A 96 -16.26 11.43 4.96
CA GLY A 96 -16.36 12.89 4.96
C GLY A 96 -16.16 13.53 6.34
N GLY A 97 -15.75 12.75 7.34
CA GLY A 97 -15.28 13.27 8.61
C GLY A 97 -13.76 13.42 8.57
N GLY A 98 -13.25 14.56 9.02
CA GLY A 98 -11.89 14.59 9.56
C GLY A 98 -11.77 13.70 10.80
N ALA A 99 -10.88 14.03 11.74
CA ALA A 99 -10.70 13.29 13.01
C ALA A 99 -11.96 13.11 13.91
N ILE A 100 -13.13 13.56 13.45
CA ILE A 100 -14.44 13.38 14.07
C ILE A 100 -15.18 12.32 13.26
N SER A 101 -14.88 11.06 13.55
CA SER A 101 -15.69 9.92 13.13
C SER A 101 -17.13 10.12 13.59
N ARG A 102 -18.10 10.04 12.69
CA ARG A 102 -19.52 9.90 13.08
C ARG A 102 -19.63 8.58 13.87
N PRO A 103 -19.83 8.62 15.20
CA PRO A 103 -19.62 7.45 16.07
C PRO A 103 -20.60 6.29 15.82
N PHE A 104 -21.58 6.48 14.94
CA PHE A 104 -22.63 5.51 14.63
C PHE A 104 -22.44 4.77 13.29
N ILE A 105 -21.42 5.09 12.48
CA ILE A 105 -21.20 4.40 11.20
C ILE A 105 -20.18 3.29 11.38
N ARG A 106 -20.65 2.04 11.30
CA ARG A 106 -19.80 0.84 11.27
C ARG A 106 -19.96 0.15 9.92
N PRO A 107 -19.10 0.43 8.94
CA PRO A 107 -19.26 -0.09 7.59
C PRO A 107 -18.88 -1.56 7.51
N ARG A 108 -19.42 -2.28 6.51
CA ARG A 108 -18.83 -3.54 6.07
C ARG A 108 -17.65 -3.23 5.16
N ILE A 109 -16.55 -3.95 5.34
CA ILE A 109 -15.31 -3.68 4.63
C ILE A 109 -14.84 -4.93 3.92
N ILE A 110 -14.53 -4.83 2.63
CA ILE A 110 -13.71 -5.80 1.90
C ILE A 110 -12.27 -5.31 1.94
N VAL A 111 -11.31 -6.17 2.27
CA VAL A 111 -9.88 -5.85 2.22
C VAL A 111 -9.18 -6.80 1.24
N ALA A 112 -8.44 -6.23 0.30
CA ALA A 112 -7.56 -7.01 -0.57
C ALA A 112 -6.33 -7.48 0.23
N VAL A 113 -5.97 -8.76 0.07
CA VAL A 113 -4.80 -9.37 0.71
C VAL A 113 -4.01 -10.22 -0.28
N PRO A 114 -2.68 -10.35 -0.14
CA PRO A 114 -1.87 -11.18 -1.02
C PRO A 114 -2.34 -12.63 -1.06
N SER A 115 -2.14 -13.32 -2.17
CA SER A 115 -2.55 -14.74 -2.30
C SER A 115 -1.76 -15.68 -1.40
N GLY A 116 -0.54 -15.27 -1.02
CA GLY A 116 0.37 -15.98 -0.12
C GLY A 116 0.19 -15.66 1.37
N ILE A 117 -0.88 -14.96 1.76
CA ILE A 117 -1.10 -14.56 3.16
C ILE A 117 -1.26 -15.77 4.10
N THR A 118 -0.55 -15.76 5.22
CA THR A 118 -0.68 -16.80 6.26
C THR A 118 -1.96 -16.62 7.07
N GLN A 119 -2.39 -17.65 7.81
CA GLN A 119 -3.57 -17.53 8.69
C GLN A 119 -3.40 -16.47 9.79
N VAL A 120 -2.18 -16.29 10.29
CA VAL A 120 -1.86 -15.28 11.32
C VAL A 120 -1.98 -13.87 10.73
N GLU A 121 -1.42 -13.64 9.55
CA GLU A 121 -1.53 -12.36 8.84
C GLU A 121 -2.98 -12.08 8.40
N ARG A 122 -3.72 -13.12 7.99
CA ARG A 122 -5.15 -13.00 7.66
C ARG A 122 -5.95 -12.50 8.86
N LYS A 123 -5.71 -13.09 10.03
CA LYS A 123 -6.33 -12.67 11.30
C LYS A 123 -5.92 -11.26 11.69
N ALA A 124 -4.65 -10.89 11.46
CA ALA A 124 -4.16 -9.53 11.67
C ALA A 124 -5.00 -8.48 10.94
N VAL A 125 -5.23 -8.69 9.65
CA VAL A 125 -5.99 -7.75 8.80
C VAL A 125 -7.42 -7.59 9.32
N ILE A 126 -8.08 -8.71 9.64
CA ILE A 126 -9.45 -8.70 10.17
C ILE A 126 -9.51 -7.95 11.51
N GLU A 127 -8.60 -8.25 12.44
CA GLU A 127 -8.57 -7.60 13.75
C GLU A 127 -8.28 -6.10 13.64
N SER A 128 -7.31 -5.69 12.82
CA SER A 128 -6.99 -4.27 12.60
C SER A 128 -8.16 -3.51 11.99
N ALA A 129 -8.84 -4.07 10.97
CA ALA A 129 -10.02 -3.43 10.37
C ALA A 129 -11.22 -3.38 11.33
N THR A 130 -11.42 -4.44 12.12
CA THR A 130 -12.49 -4.50 13.13
C THR A 130 -12.27 -3.44 14.22
N LYS A 131 -11.05 -3.37 14.78
CA LYS A 131 -10.68 -2.36 15.78
C LYS A 131 -10.74 -0.94 15.20
N ALA A 132 -10.47 -0.78 13.91
CA ALA A 132 -10.59 0.50 13.21
C ALA A 132 -12.03 0.99 13.04
N GLY A 133 -13.04 0.15 13.32
CA GLY A 133 -14.46 0.52 13.35
C GLY A 133 -15.36 -0.23 12.38
N ALA A 134 -14.85 -1.25 11.67
CA ALA A 134 -15.68 -2.09 10.81
C ALA A 134 -16.76 -2.85 11.60
N ALA A 135 -17.91 -3.08 10.97
CA ALA A 135 -18.94 -3.99 11.46
C ALA A 135 -18.61 -5.44 11.06
N GLU A 136 -18.28 -5.64 9.79
CA GLU A 136 -17.91 -6.92 9.20
C GLU A 136 -16.71 -6.72 8.29
N VAL A 137 -15.80 -7.69 8.27
CA VAL A 137 -14.60 -7.66 7.44
C VAL A 137 -14.56 -8.91 6.59
N TYR A 138 -14.50 -8.71 5.28
CA TYR A 138 -14.34 -9.73 4.27
C TYR A 138 -12.98 -9.55 3.62
N LEU A 139 -12.36 -10.66 3.22
CA LEU A 139 -11.06 -10.62 2.55
C LEU A 139 -11.22 -11.15 1.13
N VAL A 140 -10.60 -10.46 0.18
CA VAL A 140 -10.48 -10.89 -1.21
C VAL A 140 -9.00 -11.03 -1.54
N GLU A 141 -8.65 -12.04 -2.33
CA GLU A 141 -7.26 -12.19 -2.77
C GLU A 141 -6.93 -11.13 -3.83
N GLU A 142 -5.82 -10.42 -3.64
CA GLU A 142 -5.31 -9.37 -4.53
C GLU A 142 -5.32 -9.75 -6.02
N PRO A 143 -4.78 -10.91 -6.46
CA PRO A 143 -4.82 -11.25 -7.89
C PRO A 143 -6.24 -11.41 -8.44
N MET A 144 -7.20 -11.83 -7.63
CA MET A 144 -8.62 -11.89 -8.05
C MET A 144 -9.18 -10.48 -8.21
N ALA A 145 -8.95 -9.59 -7.24
CA ALA A 145 -9.36 -8.19 -7.31
C ALA A 145 -8.69 -7.46 -8.49
N ALA A 146 -7.40 -7.72 -8.75
CA ALA A 146 -6.65 -7.17 -9.87
C ALA A 146 -7.21 -7.65 -11.23
N ALA A 147 -7.53 -8.94 -11.35
CA ALA A 147 -8.11 -9.49 -12.58
C ALA A 147 -9.50 -8.91 -12.88
N ILE A 148 -10.35 -8.75 -11.84
CA ILE A 148 -11.65 -8.07 -11.96
C ILE A 148 -11.43 -6.61 -12.38
N GLY A 149 -10.52 -5.91 -11.71
CA GLY A 149 -10.19 -4.51 -12.02
C GLY A 149 -9.62 -4.29 -13.43
N ALA A 150 -8.93 -5.29 -13.97
CA ALA A 150 -8.40 -5.29 -15.34
C ALA A 150 -9.44 -5.69 -16.40
N GLY A 151 -10.65 -6.09 -16.00
CA GLY A 151 -11.72 -6.50 -16.92
C GLY A 151 -11.48 -7.86 -17.58
N LEU A 152 -10.70 -8.74 -16.95
CA LEU A 152 -10.49 -10.09 -17.49
C LEU A 152 -11.77 -10.93 -17.35
N PRO A 153 -12.13 -11.75 -18.37
CA PRO A 153 -13.31 -12.63 -18.35
C PRO A 153 -13.04 -13.87 -17.47
N ILE A 154 -12.87 -13.64 -16.16
CA ILE A 154 -12.46 -14.68 -15.20
C ILE A 154 -13.54 -15.74 -14.94
N GLU A 155 -14.81 -15.45 -15.24
CA GLU A 155 -15.93 -16.38 -15.08
C GLU A 155 -16.03 -17.40 -16.24
N GLU A 156 -15.35 -17.13 -17.35
CA GLU A 156 -15.35 -18.00 -18.52
C GLU A 156 -14.40 -19.21 -18.32
N PRO A 157 -14.61 -20.33 -19.04
CA PRO A 157 -13.75 -21.51 -18.97
C PRO A 157 -12.36 -21.32 -19.61
N MET A 158 -11.97 -20.09 -19.93
CA MET A 158 -10.63 -19.75 -20.41
C MET A 158 -9.68 -19.42 -19.26
N GLY A 159 -8.40 -19.74 -19.44
CA GLY A 159 -7.36 -19.38 -18.48
C GLY A 159 -6.90 -17.93 -18.66
N ASN A 160 -7.06 -17.12 -17.63
CA ASN A 160 -6.62 -15.73 -17.57
C ASN A 160 -5.41 -15.63 -16.64
N MET A 161 -4.27 -15.17 -17.16
CA MET A 161 -3.08 -14.91 -16.33
C MET A 161 -3.01 -13.43 -15.93
N ILE A 162 -2.80 -13.16 -14.65
CA ILE A 162 -2.55 -11.82 -14.10
C ILE A 162 -1.20 -11.81 -13.39
N VAL A 163 -0.45 -10.72 -13.60
CA VAL A 163 0.81 -10.43 -12.91
C VAL A 163 0.70 -9.04 -12.31
N ASP A 164 0.52 -8.97 -10.99
CA ASP A 164 0.42 -7.72 -10.24
C ASP A 164 1.77 -7.42 -9.58
N ILE A 165 2.45 -6.35 -10.01
CA ILE A 165 3.76 -5.94 -9.49
C ILE A 165 3.55 -4.73 -8.58
N GLY A 166 3.48 -4.99 -7.28
CA GLY A 166 3.28 -3.99 -6.25
C GLY A 166 4.59 -3.39 -5.70
N GLY A 167 4.47 -2.72 -4.55
CA GLY A 167 5.60 -2.15 -3.82
C GLY A 167 6.50 -3.23 -3.20
N GLY A 168 5.92 -4.09 -2.35
CA GLY A 168 6.67 -5.13 -1.63
C GLY A 168 6.56 -6.53 -2.25
N THR A 169 5.53 -6.78 -3.05
CA THR A 169 5.20 -8.11 -3.59
C THR A 169 4.93 -8.08 -5.08
N THR A 170 5.08 -9.23 -5.71
CA THR A 170 4.57 -9.53 -7.04
C THR A 170 3.68 -10.75 -6.91
N GLU A 171 2.41 -10.61 -7.30
CA GLU A 171 1.43 -11.69 -7.31
C GLU A 171 1.22 -12.18 -8.75
N VAL A 172 1.32 -13.50 -8.94
CA VAL A 172 1.05 -14.15 -10.22
C VAL A 172 -0.09 -15.12 -10.01
N ALA A 173 -1.14 -15.05 -10.83
CA ALA A 173 -2.22 -16.03 -10.78
C ALA A 173 -2.74 -16.40 -12.17
N VAL A 174 -3.27 -17.61 -12.27
CA VAL A 174 -4.05 -18.09 -13.42
C VAL A 174 -5.45 -18.39 -12.93
N ILE A 175 -6.45 -17.78 -13.58
CA ILE A 175 -7.85 -17.76 -13.15
C ILE A 175 -8.74 -18.29 -14.26
N SER A 176 -9.68 -19.17 -13.92
CA SER A 176 -10.72 -19.67 -14.82
C SER A 176 -11.95 -20.07 -14.02
N LEU A 177 -13.16 -19.89 -14.57
CA LEU A 177 -14.42 -20.21 -13.88
C LEU A 177 -14.52 -19.60 -12.46
N ALA A 178 -14.08 -18.34 -12.32
CA ALA A 178 -13.94 -17.60 -11.06
C ALA A 178 -13.05 -18.26 -9.98
N GLY A 179 -12.32 -19.32 -10.34
CA GLY A 179 -11.39 -20.02 -9.48
C GLY A 179 -9.93 -19.76 -9.87
N MET A 180 -9.06 -19.62 -8.86
CA MET A 180 -7.61 -19.59 -9.09
C MET A 180 -7.08 -21.01 -9.28
N VAL A 181 -6.65 -21.32 -10.51
CA VAL A 181 -6.02 -22.59 -10.89
C VAL A 181 -4.57 -22.64 -10.42
N PHE A 182 -3.90 -21.49 -10.48
CA PHE A 182 -2.53 -21.32 -9.98
C PHE A 182 -2.40 -19.96 -9.31
N LYS A 183 -1.60 -19.89 -8.25
CA LYS A 183 -1.23 -18.63 -7.61
C LYS A 183 0.15 -18.72 -6.97
N GLN A 184 0.92 -17.65 -7.08
CA GLN A 184 2.24 -17.52 -6.49
C GLN A 184 2.47 -16.07 -6.05
N SER A 185 2.91 -15.91 -4.81
CA SER A 185 3.33 -14.62 -4.25
C SER A 185 4.84 -14.59 -4.10
N LEU A 186 5.47 -13.52 -4.58
CA LEU A 186 6.90 -13.28 -4.43
C LEU A 186 7.11 -12.00 -3.62
N ARG A 187 8.00 -12.03 -2.62
CA ARG A 187 8.43 -10.83 -1.86
C ARG A 187 9.46 -10.01 -2.63
N LEU A 188 9.08 -9.63 -3.84
CA LEU A 188 9.85 -8.87 -4.80
C LEU A 188 8.92 -7.86 -5.46
N GLY A 189 9.32 -6.60 -5.53
CA GLY A 189 8.50 -5.55 -6.11
C GLY A 189 9.30 -4.26 -6.26
N GLY A 190 8.59 -3.14 -6.33
CA GLY A 190 9.17 -1.80 -6.47
C GLY A 190 10.20 -1.44 -5.39
N ASP A 191 10.00 -1.87 -4.14
CA ASP A 191 10.92 -1.59 -3.02
C ASP A 191 12.28 -2.29 -3.25
N LYS A 192 12.27 -3.53 -3.79
CA LYS A 192 13.51 -4.25 -4.10
C LYS A 192 14.27 -3.64 -5.29
N MET A 193 13.54 -3.09 -6.26
CA MET A 193 14.14 -2.34 -7.36
C MET A 193 14.85 -1.09 -6.83
N ASP A 194 14.24 -0.37 -5.89
CA ASP A 194 14.83 0.82 -5.27
C ASP A 194 16.10 0.47 -4.50
N ASP A 195 16.07 -0.59 -3.67
CA ASP A 195 17.26 -1.08 -2.96
C ASP A 195 18.42 -1.38 -3.91
N ASN A 196 18.13 -2.06 -5.02
CA ASN A 196 19.13 -2.42 -6.02
C ASN A 196 19.71 -1.17 -6.71
N ILE A 197 18.89 -0.17 -7.00
CA ILE A 197 19.33 1.12 -7.54
C ILE A 197 20.24 1.85 -6.54
N GLN A 198 19.88 1.91 -5.25
CA GLN A 198 20.74 2.50 -4.22
C GLN A 198 22.10 1.79 -4.15
N GLN A 199 22.10 0.46 -4.15
CA GLN A 199 23.33 -0.33 -4.11
C GLN A 199 24.20 -0.16 -5.36
N TYR A 200 23.58 -0.04 -6.53
CA TYR A 200 24.30 0.23 -7.77
C TYR A 200 24.97 1.61 -7.73
N ILE A 201 24.23 2.66 -7.35
CA ILE A 201 24.76 4.03 -7.27
C ILE A 201 25.87 4.13 -6.21
N LYS A 202 25.68 3.48 -5.06
CA LYS A 202 26.70 3.37 -4.01
C LYS A 202 28.00 2.77 -4.54
N ARG A 203 27.93 1.64 -5.26
CA ARG A 203 29.11 0.92 -5.77
C ARG A 203 29.79 1.64 -6.94
N LYS A 204 29.01 2.21 -7.86
CA LYS A 204 29.55 2.81 -9.09
C LYS A 204 30.01 4.26 -8.92
N HIS A 205 29.35 5.03 -8.06
CA HIS A 205 29.57 6.47 -7.92
C HIS A 205 30.08 6.91 -6.55
N ASN A 206 30.26 5.97 -5.60
CA ASN A 206 30.57 6.27 -4.19
C ASN A 206 29.58 7.26 -3.57
N LEU A 207 28.32 7.20 -3.99
CA LEU A 207 27.26 8.11 -3.59
C LEU A 207 26.17 7.36 -2.83
N LEU A 208 25.87 7.80 -1.61
CA LEU A 208 24.76 7.27 -0.82
C LEU A 208 23.51 8.12 -1.08
N ILE A 209 22.48 7.49 -1.64
CA ILE A 209 21.17 8.10 -1.88
C ILE A 209 20.10 7.45 -1.01
N GLY A 210 19.06 8.20 -0.64
CA GLY A 210 17.91 7.67 0.09
C GLY A 210 16.90 6.94 -0.82
N GLN A 211 15.98 6.19 -0.22
CA GLN A 211 14.98 5.38 -0.94
C GLN A 211 14.14 6.22 -1.92
N ARG A 212 13.71 7.42 -1.50
CA ARG A 212 12.96 8.35 -2.37
C ARG A 212 13.73 8.77 -3.62
N MET A 213 15.06 8.94 -3.52
CA MET A 213 15.88 9.29 -4.68
C MET A 213 16.03 8.08 -5.61
N ALA A 214 16.12 6.86 -5.05
CA ALA A 214 16.13 5.64 -5.85
C ALA A 214 14.80 5.41 -6.59
N GLU A 215 13.67 5.60 -5.91
CA GLU A 215 12.34 5.56 -6.53
C GLU A 215 12.21 6.61 -7.65
N TYR A 216 12.74 7.82 -7.41
CA TYR A 216 12.78 8.86 -8.43
C TYR A 216 13.60 8.43 -9.66
N VAL A 217 14.81 7.88 -9.47
CA VAL A 217 15.63 7.33 -10.55
C VAL A 217 14.88 6.22 -11.30
N LYS A 218 14.26 5.28 -10.58
CA LYS A 218 13.46 4.19 -11.15
C LYS A 218 12.39 4.73 -12.10
N ILE A 219 11.64 5.74 -11.68
CA ILE A 219 10.54 6.32 -12.46
C ILE A 219 11.07 7.14 -13.64
N GLN A 220 12.17 7.89 -13.47
CA GLN A 220 12.67 8.80 -14.51
C GLN A 220 13.43 8.09 -15.63
N VAL A 221 14.22 7.06 -15.30
CA VAL A 221 15.16 6.46 -16.26
C VAL A 221 15.17 4.92 -16.24
N GLY A 222 14.36 4.28 -15.39
CA GLY A 222 14.28 2.82 -15.33
C GLY A 222 13.63 2.23 -16.57
N SER A 223 14.19 1.12 -17.07
CA SER A 223 13.57 0.31 -18.13
C SER A 223 13.98 -1.15 -17.97
N ALA A 224 13.03 -2.06 -18.19
CA ALA A 224 13.27 -3.51 -18.26
C ALA A 224 13.59 -3.98 -19.69
N TYR A 225 13.51 -3.09 -20.68
CA TYR A 225 13.81 -3.37 -22.09
C TYR A 225 14.74 -2.31 -22.68
N PRO A 226 15.65 -2.65 -23.62
CA PRO A 226 16.53 -1.68 -24.24
C PRO A 226 15.76 -0.49 -24.84
N LEU A 227 16.16 0.73 -24.48
CA LEU A 227 15.61 1.95 -25.05
C LEU A 227 16.43 2.37 -26.27
N GLN A 228 15.75 2.92 -27.28
CA GLN A 228 16.44 3.48 -28.46
C GLN A 228 17.28 4.72 -28.11
N LYS A 229 16.88 5.47 -27.08
CA LYS A 229 17.61 6.63 -26.56
C LYS A 229 17.91 6.42 -25.09
N THR A 230 19.15 6.68 -24.70
CA THR A 230 19.55 6.66 -23.29
C THR A 230 18.90 7.82 -22.55
N LEU A 231 18.24 7.52 -21.43
CA LEU A 231 17.72 8.52 -20.51
C LEU A 231 18.74 8.78 -19.39
N SER A 232 18.77 10.01 -18.90
CA SER A 232 19.64 10.43 -17.80
C SER A 232 18.90 11.33 -16.84
N VAL A 233 19.27 11.28 -15.56
CA VAL A 233 18.70 12.12 -14.51
C VAL A 233 19.80 12.56 -13.55
N GLU A 234 19.74 13.81 -13.09
CA GLU A 234 20.61 14.31 -12.02
C GLU A 234 20.10 13.78 -10.68
N ILE A 235 21.02 13.28 -9.85
CA ILE A 235 20.70 12.72 -8.53
C ILE A 235 21.47 13.48 -7.47
N GLN A 236 20.92 13.56 -6.26
CA GLN A 236 21.63 14.14 -5.12
C GLN A 236 21.78 13.10 -4.02
N GLY A 237 22.97 13.01 -3.46
CA GLY A 237 23.28 12.11 -2.35
C GLY A 237 24.41 12.63 -1.47
N ARG A 238 24.89 11.77 -0.59
CA ARG A 238 26.06 12.01 0.26
C ARG A 238 27.24 11.26 -0.32
N ASP A 239 28.32 11.97 -0.63
CA ASP A 239 29.57 11.34 -1.05
C ASP A 239 30.13 10.51 0.11
N ILE A 240 30.41 9.23 -0.14
CA ILE A 240 30.85 8.29 0.90
C ILE A 240 32.28 8.55 1.34
N ILE A 241 33.11 9.09 0.44
CA ILE A 241 34.52 9.37 0.70
C ILE A 241 34.64 10.68 1.49
N ARG A 242 33.97 11.73 1.02
CA ARG A 242 34.09 13.08 1.60
C ARG A 242 33.06 13.36 2.69
N GLY A 243 32.00 12.57 2.79
CA GLY A 243 30.92 12.74 3.75
C GLY A 243 29.99 13.93 3.50
N VAL A 244 30.19 14.69 2.41
CA VAL A 244 29.44 15.91 2.07
C VAL A 244 28.38 15.67 0.98
N PRO A 245 27.37 16.53 0.84
CA PRO A 245 26.42 16.47 -0.27
C PRO A 245 27.12 16.56 -1.64
N LYS A 246 26.68 15.74 -2.60
CA LYS A 246 27.16 15.69 -3.97
C LYS A 246 25.99 15.50 -4.94
N ARG A 247 26.12 16.11 -6.12
CA ARG A 247 25.23 15.98 -7.28
C ARG A 247 25.98 15.21 -8.36
#